data_AF-A0A2V9EA00-F1
#
_entry.id   AF-A0A2V9EA00-F1
#
_cell.length_a   1.000
_cell.length_b   1.000
_cell.length_c   1.000
_cell.angle_alpha   90.00
_cell.angle_beta   90.00
_cell.angle_gamma   90.00
#
_symmetry.space_group_name_H-M   'P 1'
#
loop_
_entity.id
_entity.type
_entity.pdbx_description
1 polymer ?
#
loop_
_entity_poly.entity_id
_entity_poly.type
_entity_poly.pdbx_seq_one_letter_code
_entity_poly.pdbx_strand_id
1 'polypeptide(L)'
;MLETRRVFVLAMAAAAGFLAAEDGWPFAQYPPTPPPPPRPAETPNPAEIHSNPQATAAAKRAWLQQNEKEFREGVERLYQLTGQLREELQKTTTTEVFSVRMVKKTEEIEKLAKLLKNRAKGG
;
A
#
# COMPACT_ATOMS: atom_id res chain seq x y z
N MET A 1 -15.14 -15.80 24.25
CA MET A 1 -15.72 -14.90 23.21
C MET A 1 -14.86 -14.91 21.94
N LEU A 2 -14.56 -16.10 21.38
CA LEU A 2 -13.84 -16.21 20.10
C LEU A 2 -14.40 -17.32 19.18
N GLU A 3 -15.37 -18.13 19.60
CA GLU A 3 -15.92 -19.21 18.77
C GLU A 3 -17.12 -18.84 17.89
N THR A 4 -17.77 -17.69 18.07
CA THR A 4 -19.08 -17.44 17.44
C THR A 4 -19.02 -16.89 16.00
N ARG A 5 -17.83 -16.56 15.46
CA ARG A 5 -17.71 -15.91 14.13
C ARG A 5 -17.40 -16.85 12.96
N ARG A 6 -17.02 -18.10 13.22
CA ARG A 6 -16.65 -19.05 12.15
C ARG A 6 -17.77 -19.98 11.71
N VAL A 7 -18.85 -20.08 12.50
CA VAL A 7 -19.97 -20.98 12.21
C VAL A 7 -21.02 -20.32 11.29
N PHE A 8 -21.00 -19.00 11.11
CA PHE A 8 -22.02 -18.27 10.34
C PHE A 8 -21.72 -18.14 8.83
N VAL A 9 -20.49 -18.39 8.38
CA VAL A 9 -20.12 -18.24 6.95
C VAL A 9 -20.17 -19.57 6.18
N LEU A 10 -20.40 -20.71 6.85
CA LEU A 10 -20.36 -22.04 6.22
C LEU A 10 -21.73 -22.61 5.81
N ALA A 11 -22.82 -21.83 5.89
CA ALA A 11 -24.20 -22.34 5.80
C ALA A 11 -25.02 -21.84 4.60
N MET A 12 -24.40 -21.50 3.46
CA MET A 12 -25.14 -21.12 2.23
C MET A 12 -24.53 -21.76 0.97
N ALA A 13 -24.52 -23.10 0.89
CA ALA A 13 -24.22 -23.82 -0.34
C ALA A 13 -24.86 -25.22 -0.35
N ALA A 14 -26.19 -25.26 -0.45
CA ALA A 14 -26.98 -26.45 -0.81
C ALA A 14 -28.42 -25.96 -1.07
N ALA A 15 -29.22 -26.40 -2.03
CA ALA A 15 -29.13 -27.36 -3.12
C ALA A 15 -30.40 -27.11 -3.94
N ALA A 16 -30.33 -27.06 -5.26
CA ALA A 16 -31.51 -27.24 -6.12
C ALA A 16 -31.10 -27.55 -7.57
N GLY A 17 -31.18 -28.82 -7.93
CA GLY A 17 -31.37 -29.23 -9.32
C GLY A 17 -32.66 -30.03 -9.40
N PHE A 18 -33.51 -29.76 -10.40
CA PHE A 18 -34.27 -30.78 -11.15
C PHE A 18 -35.03 -30.16 -12.34
N LEU A 19 -34.78 -30.76 -13.51
CA LEU A 19 -35.65 -31.04 -14.67
C LEU A 19 -36.63 -30.00 -15.25
N ALA A 20 -36.32 -29.64 -16.50
CA ALA A 20 -37.14 -29.78 -17.71
C ALA A 20 -38.68 -29.73 -17.59
N ALA A 21 -39.25 -28.66 -18.16
CA ALA A 21 -40.52 -28.72 -18.86
C ALA A 21 -40.45 -27.79 -20.08
N GLU A 22 -40.77 -28.35 -21.24
CA GLU A 22 -40.79 -27.72 -22.55
C GLU A 22 -42.07 -26.90 -22.70
N ASP A 23 -41.97 -25.69 -23.25
CA ASP A 23 -43.07 -25.05 -23.96
C ASP A 23 -42.48 -24.29 -25.15
N GLY A 24 -42.76 -24.81 -26.35
CA GLY A 24 -42.31 -24.25 -27.61
C GLY A 24 -43.27 -23.20 -28.15
N TRP A 25 -42.71 -22.20 -28.83
CA TRP A 25 -43.34 -21.47 -29.94
C TRP A 25 -42.27 -21.14 -31.01
N PRO A 26 -42.60 -21.21 -32.31
CA PRO A 26 -41.62 -21.12 -33.38
C PRO A 26 -41.32 -19.65 -33.71
N PHE A 27 -40.11 -19.19 -33.43
CA PHE A 27 -39.61 -17.94 -34.02
C PHE A 27 -39.04 -18.25 -35.40
N ALA A 28 -39.61 -17.60 -36.41
CA ALA A 28 -39.18 -17.63 -37.80
C ALA A 28 -37.68 -17.27 -37.92
N GLN A 29 -36.93 -18.09 -38.66
CA GLN A 29 -35.51 -17.86 -38.94
C GLN A 29 -35.35 -16.74 -39.98
N TYR A 30 -34.82 -15.59 -39.55
CA TYR A 30 -34.15 -14.66 -40.46
C TYR A 30 -32.67 -15.06 -40.57
N PRO A 31 -32.07 -15.09 -41.77
CA PRO A 31 -30.65 -15.39 -41.90
C PRO A 31 -29.81 -14.27 -41.25
N PRO A 32 -28.81 -14.60 -40.41
CA PRO A 32 -27.93 -13.60 -39.83
C PRO A 32 -27.02 -13.00 -40.90
N THR A 33 -26.98 -11.66 -40.99
CA THR A 33 -25.95 -10.96 -41.75
C THR A 33 -24.58 -11.18 -41.09
N PRO A 34 -23.53 -11.51 -41.86
CA PRO A 34 -22.20 -11.69 -41.29
C PRO A 34 -21.67 -10.36 -40.74
N PRO A 35 -20.99 -10.35 -39.59
CA PRO A 35 -20.39 -9.14 -39.05
C PRO A 35 -19.27 -8.63 -39.98
N PRO A 36 -19.04 -7.30 -40.05
CA PRO A 36 -17.93 -6.74 -40.82
C PRO A 36 -16.57 -7.22 -40.24
N PRO A 37 -15.53 -7.33 -41.07
CA PRO A 37 -14.21 -7.78 -40.61
C PRO A 37 -13.67 -6.83 -39.52
N PRO A 38 -12.99 -7.36 -38.50
CA PRO A 38 -12.41 -6.53 -37.45
C PRO A 38 -11.40 -5.58 -38.07
N ARG A 39 -11.60 -4.28 -37.86
CA ARG A 39 -10.58 -3.26 -38.16
C ARG A 39 -9.33 -3.60 -37.35
N PRO A 40 -8.11 -3.51 -37.92
CA PRO A 40 -6.89 -3.63 -37.13
C PRO A 40 -6.98 -2.65 -35.97
N ALA A 41 -6.91 -3.16 -34.74
CA ALA A 41 -6.69 -2.29 -33.60
C ALA A 41 -5.30 -1.67 -33.82
N GLU A 42 -5.26 -0.37 -34.08
CA GLU A 42 -4.06 0.43 -33.80
C GLU A 42 -3.82 0.32 -32.30
N THR A 43 -3.13 -0.75 -31.92
CA THR A 43 -2.52 -0.85 -30.60
C THR A 43 -1.35 0.12 -30.65
N PRO A 44 -1.38 1.23 -29.89
CA PRO A 44 -0.23 2.12 -29.84
C PRO A 44 0.96 1.28 -29.41
N ASN A 45 2.03 1.33 -30.19
CA ASN A 45 3.26 0.62 -29.88
C ASN A 45 3.69 1.05 -28.46
N PRO A 46 3.85 0.14 -27.48
CA PRO A 46 4.25 0.49 -26.11
C PRO A 46 5.57 1.27 -26.05
N ALA A 47 6.38 1.22 -27.11
CA ALA A 47 7.61 1.99 -27.25
C ALA A 47 7.40 3.49 -27.58
N GLU A 48 6.22 3.89 -28.06
CA GLU A 48 5.87 5.30 -28.39
C GLU A 48 5.30 6.07 -27.21
N ILE A 49 5.10 5.43 -26.05
CA ILE A 49 4.94 6.11 -24.76
C ILE A 49 6.33 6.62 -24.35
N HIS A 50 6.85 7.56 -25.13
CA HIS A 50 8.11 8.21 -24.89
C HIS A 50 8.02 8.90 -23.53
N SER A 51 8.61 8.26 -22.52
CA SER A 51 8.93 8.89 -21.25
C SER A 51 9.77 10.10 -21.58
N ASN A 52 9.17 11.29 -21.60
CA ASN A 52 9.88 12.53 -21.86
C ASN A 52 11.08 12.59 -20.89
N PRO A 53 12.34 12.50 -21.37
CA PRO A 53 13.50 12.44 -20.50
C PRO A 53 13.62 13.67 -19.59
N GLN A 54 13.07 14.81 -20.04
CA GLN A 54 12.96 16.04 -19.27
C GLN A 54 12.01 15.87 -18.06
N ALA A 55 10.86 15.22 -18.28
CA ALA A 55 9.85 15.00 -17.25
C ALA A 55 10.33 14.00 -16.19
N THR A 56 11.02 12.93 -16.61
CA THR A 56 11.61 11.96 -15.68
C THR A 56 12.75 12.57 -14.86
N ALA A 57 13.58 13.42 -15.47
CA ALA A 57 14.62 14.17 -14.75
C ALA A 57 14.04 15.17 -13.74
N ALA A 58 12.97 15.88 -14.10
CA ALA A 58 12.28 16.80 -13.20
C ALA A 58 11.64 16.05 -12.01
N ALA A 59 10.97 14.93 -12.25
CA ALA A 59 10.39 14.09 -11.20
C ALA A 59 11.48 13.56 -10.24
N LYS A 60 12.62 13.10 -10.77
CA LYS A 60 13.75 12.64 -9.96
C LYS A 60 14.31 13.77 -9.07
N ARG A 61 14.44 14.98 -9.60
CA ARG A 61 14.89 16.15 -8.81
C ARG A 61 13.91 16.51 -7.70
N ALA A 62 12.61 16.53 -8.00
CA ALA A 62 11.58 16.80 -7.01
C ALA A 62 11.60 15.75 -5.87
N TRP A 63 11.76 14.48 -6.23
CA TRP A 63 11.88 13.40 -5.25
C TRP A 63 13.14 13.52 -4.37
N LEU A 64 14.28 13.92 -4.94
CA LEU A 64 15.52 14.16 -4.17
C LEU A 64 15.36 15.34 -3.20
N GLN A 65 14.71 16.42 -3.63
CA GLN A 65 14.44 17.58 -2.76
C GLN A 65 13.52 17.21 -1.61
N GLN A 66 12.46 16.43 -1.88
CA GLN A 66 11.58 15.93 -0.83
C GLN A 66 12.32 15.00 0.13
N ASN A 67 13.21 14.14 -0.38
CA ASN A 67 14.08 13.29 0.44
C ASN A 67 14.95 14.11 1.40
N GLU A 68 15.62 15.14 0.89
CA GLU A 68 16.45 16.00 1.71
C GLU A 68 15.64 16.70 2.81
N LYS A 69 14.46 17.24 2.47
CA LYS A 69 13.59 17.91 3.44
C LYS A 69 13.17 16.96 4.57
N GLU A 70 12.64 15.79 4.21
CA GLU A 70 12.22 14.79 5.20
C GLU A 70 13.39 14.26 6.03
N PHE A 71 14.58 14.14 5.44
CA PHE A 71 15.78 13.76 6.16
C PHE A 71 16.14 14.80 7.23
N ARG A 72 16.13 16.09 6.88
CA ARG A 72 16.40 17.20 7.82
C ARG A 72 15.37 17.23 8.96
N GLU A 73 14.09 17.11 8.63
CA GLU A 73 13.01 17.04 9.63
C GLU A 73 13.16 15.82 10.55
N GLY A 74 13.54 14.66 9.99
CA GLY A 74 13.78 13.45 10.78
C GLY A 74 14.99 13.59 11.71
N VAL A 75 16.06 14.27 11.31
CA VAL A 75 17.23 14.55 12.17
C VAL A 75 16.82 15.46 13.33
N GLU A 76 16.03 16.51 13.07
CA GLU A 76 15.52 17.39 14.12
C GLU A 76 14.65 16.62 15.13
N ARG A 77 13.76 15.75 14.64
CA ARG A 77 12.95 14.90 15.50
C ARG A 77 13.80 13.92 16.33
N LEU A 78 14.89 13.40 15.76
CA LEU A 78 15.83 12.53 16.46
C LEU A 78 16.52 13.27 17.61
N TYR A 79 16.94 14.51 17.37
CA TYR A 79 17.51 15.38 18.39
C TYR A 79 16.52 15.61 19.54
N GLN A 80 15.26 15.94 19.21
CA GLN A 80 14.21 16.15 20.21
C GLN A 80 13.92 14.91 21.06
N LEU A 81 13.75 13.73 20.44
CA LEU A 81 13.48 12.49 21.17
C LEU A 81 14.64 12.11 22.10
N THR A 82 15.88 12.29 21.63
CA THR A 82 17.08 12.03 22.42
C THR A 82 17.16 13.00 23.61
N GLY A 83 16.84 14.28 23.40
CA GLY A 83 16.73 15.27 24.47
C GLY A 83 15.70 14.87 25.52
N GLN A 84 14.49 14.46 25.10
CA GLN A 84 13.45 14.00 26.01
C GLN A 84 13.84 12.74 26.80
N LEU A 85 14.54 11.79 26.16
CA LEU A 85 15.03 10.59 26.84
C LEU A 85 16.06 10.97 27.93
N ARG A 86 16.96 11.90 27.61
CA ARG A 86 17.93 12.44 28.59
C ARG A 86 17.23 13.11 29.77
N GLU A 87 16.20 13.92 29.52
CA GLU A 87 15.42 14.54 30.60
C GLU A 87 14.72 13.51 31.48
N GLU A 88 14.15 12.46 30.88
CA GLU A 88 13.53 11.36 31.63
C GLU A 88 14.54 10.58 32.46
N LEU A 89 15.76 10.36 31.93
CA LEU A 89 16.87 9.78 32.68
C LEU A 89 17.23 10.64 33.89
N GLN A 90 17.35 11.96 33.72
CA GLN A 90 17.70 12.87 34.81
C GLN A 90 16.62 12.96 35.91
N LYS A 91 15.35 12.74 35.55
CA LYS A 91 14.22 12.71 36.49
C LYS A 91 14.07 11.35 37.20
N THR A 92 14.73 10.31 36.70
CA THR A 92 14.59 8.96 37.24
C THR A 92 15.49 8.82 38.48
N THR A 93 14.87 8.77 39.66
CA THR A 93 15.58 8.68 40.96
C THR A 93 16.15 7.29 41.24
N THR A 94 15.58 6.24 40.65
CA THR A 94 15.95 4.85 40.92
C THR A 94 16.85 4.30 39.82
N THR A 95 18.07 3.90 40.16
CA THR A 95 19.06 3.35 39.22
C THR A 95 18.76 1.95 38.69
N GLU A 96 17.80 1.23 39.30
CA GLU A 96 17.61 -0.20 39.04
C GLU A 96 16.51 -0.53 38.03
N VAL A 97 15.54 0.37 37.79
CA VAL A 97 14.40 0.09 36.90
C VAL A 97 14.08 1.31 36.03
N PHE A 98 14.29 1.17 34.73
CA PHE A 98 13.85 2.17 33.75
C PHE A 98 12.34 2.08 33.51
N SER A 99 11.70 3.23 33.32
CA SER A 99 10.27 3.26 33.03
C SER A 99 9.97 2.66 31.64
N VAL A 100 8.82 2.02 31.49
CA VAL A 100 8.32 1.53 30.19
C VAL A 100 8.28 2.66 29.15
N ARG A 101 8.03 3.89 29.59
CA ARG A 101 8.04 5.08 28.71
C ARG A 101 9.41 5.31 28.09
N MET A 102 10.48 5.18 28.86
CA MET A 102 11.85 5.35 28.36
C MET A 102 12.22 4.29 27.33
N VAL A 103 11.82 3.03 27.58
CA VAL A 103 12.02 1.93 26.62
C VAL A 103 11.30 2.22 25.30
N LYS A 104 10.04 2.69 25.36
CA LYS A 104 9.30 3.11 24.16
C LYS A 104 9.99 4.25 23.42
N LYS A 105 10.54 5.24 24.14
CA LYS A 105 11.32 6.32 23.51
C LYS A 105 12.58 5.82 22.82
N THR A 106 13.30 4.87 23.42
CA THR A 106 14.46 4.25 22.78
C THR A 106 14.08 3.50 21.50
N GLU A 107 12.94 2.80 21.48
CA GLU A 107 12.43 2.13 20.27
C GLU A 107 12.04 3.14 19.18
N GLU A 108 11.43 4.26 19.54
CA GLU A 108 11.10 5.34 18.60
C GLU A 108 12.36 5.95 17.98
N ILE A 109 13.39 6.21 18.80
CA ILE A 109 14.71 6.68 18.35
C ILE A 109 15.33 5.67 17.37
N GLU A 110 15.29 4.37 17.69
CA GLU A 110 15.83 3.32 16.81
C GLU A 110 15.11 3.27 15.46
N LYS A 111 13.77 3.31 15.47
CA LYS A 111 12.95 3.33 14.26
C LYS A 111 13.27 4.54 13.38
N LEU A 112 13.38 5.72 14.00
CA LEU A 112 13.69 6.96 13.28
C LEU A 112 15.12 6.92 12.70
N ALA A 113 16.09 6.44 13.47
CA ALA A 113 17.46 6.29 12.99
C ALA A 113 17.56 5.30 11.82
N LYS A 114 16.83 4.18 11.87
CA LYS A 114 16.73 3.22 10.76
C LYS A 114 16.11 3.86 9.51
N LEU A 115 15.04 4.64 9.69
CA LEU A 115 14.38 5.36 8.59
C LEU A 115 15.35 6.35 7.94
N LEU A 116 16.05 7.16 8.74
CA LEU A 116 17.05 8.11 8.25
C LEU A 116 18.18 7.41 7.49
N LYS A 117 18.69 6.29 8.01
CA LYS A 117 19.71 5.48 7.31
C LYS A 117 19.23 5.05 5.92
N ASN A 118 17.98 4.59 5.81
CA ASN A 118 17.42 4.16 4.52
C ASN A 118 17.24 5.36 3.58
N ARG A 119 16.74 6.49 4.11
CA ARG A 119 16.55 7.73 3.33
C ARG A 119 17.88 8.26 2.78
N ALA A 120 18.95 8.24 3.58
CA ALA A 120 20.31 8.65 3.20
C ALA A 120 20.93 7.81 2.09
N LYS A 121 20.54 6.54 1.97
CA LYS A 121 20.99 5.67 0.87
C LYS A 121 20.31 5.96 -0.47
N GLY A 122 19.34 6.88 -0.49
CA GLY A 122 18.58 7.20 -1.68
C GLY A 122 17.32 6.34 -1.86
N GLY A 123 16.71 5.88 -0.76
CA GLY A 123 15.47 5.09 -0.79
C GLY A 123 15.73 3.62 -1.07
#